data_AF-A0AAV1CR20-F1
#
_entry.id   AF-A0AAV1CR20-F1
#
_cell.length_a   1.000
_cell.length_b   1.000
_cell.length_c   1.000
_cell.angle_alpha   90.00
_cell.angle_beta   90.00
_cell.angle_gamma   90.00
#
_symmetry.space_group_name_H-M   'P 1'
#
loop_
_entity.id
_entity.type
_entity.pdbx_description
1 polymer ?
#
loop_
_entity_poly.entity_id
_entity_poly.type
_entity_poly.pdbx_seq_one_letter_code
_entity_poly.pdbx_strand_id
1 'polypeptide(L)'
;MKSHILVAAAGATFVRFFPVIKKRYDYGVLIFILTFSLVTVSGYRVEEIFELAHQRISTILIGAATCMIISVFIRPVWAGEDLHNLIISNIEKLATFLLQGFGGENVQVLPKSNDYKSVLGTKATEESLANFAWWEPGHGCFGFCHPWKQYLKIGAITRECASQIEVLHCLKYSHPKTQQTGLQKMITTSCERMRFETGMALKEIASSLKERIRLSSAFETHVQNSNSAMNELASVLDKFSLNQIGGRGGTLAEIVQVIAAASVLAEIIKNVERLSESANELAKRARFKAPADHDKHDHQHQQPPEKSHIILHLGSVKPVSDDVDHVIIPVRGIVTREEEPGMGNREICPPNKPVFSLSLTVG
;
A
#
# COMPACT_ATOMS: atom_id res chain seq x y z
N MET A 1 -17.74 -42.10 28.60
CA MET A 1 -16.52 -41.43 28.08
C MET A 1 -16.49 -41.31 26.54
N LYS A 2 -16.92 -42.33 25.77
CA LYS A 2 -16.86 -42.34 24.29
C LYS A 2 -17.75 -41.29 23.58
N SER A 3 -18.92 -40.97 24.13
CA SER A 3 -19.84 -39.96 23.57
C SER A 3 -19.35 -38.52 23.73
N HIS A 4 -18.74 -38.18 24.87
CA HIS A 4 -18.28 -36.81 25.16
C HIS A 4 -17.15 -36.36 24.23
N ILE A 5 -16.28 -37.28 23.80
CA ILE A 5 -15.16 -36.98 22.90
C ILE A 5 -15.66 -36.66 21.49
N LEU A 6 -16.65 -37.43 21.01
CA LEU A 6 -17.28 -37.24 19.70
C LEU A 6 -18.10 -35.93 19.67
N VAL A 7 -18.78 -35.61 20.78
CA VAL A 7 -19.48 -34.34 20.98
C VAL A 7 -18.51 -33.16 21.06
N ALA A 8 -17.35 -33.32 21.70
CA ALA A 8 -16.33 -32.26 21.77
C ALA A 8 -15.65 -32.00 20.42
N ALA A 9 -15.29 -33.05 19.65
CA ALA A 9 -14.77 -32.91 18.28
C ALA A 9 -15.80 -32.25 17.37
N ALA A 10 -17.05 -32.74 17.36
CA ALA A 10 -18.13 -32.18 16.57
C ALA A 10 -18.45 -30.73 16.98
N GLY A 11 -18.41 -30.43 18.28
CA GLY A 11 -18.56 -29.08 18.81
C GLY A 11 -17.44 -28.13 18.34
N ALA A 12 -16.18 -28.56 18.38
CA ALA A 12 -15.06 -27.77 17.89
C ALA A 12 -15.13 -27.54 16.37
N THR A 13 -15.53 -28.55 15.59
CA THR A 13 -15.78 -28.41 14.15
C THR A 13 -16.97 -27.49 13.87
N PHE A 14 -18.01 -27.52 14.71
CA PHE A 14 -19.16 -26.62 14.60
C PHE A 14 -18.78 -25.16 14.90
N VAL A 15 -17.96 -24.94 15.92
CA VAL A 15 -17.42 -23.62 16.30
C VAL A 15 -16.59 -23.00 15.16
N ARG A 16 -15.92 -23.81 14.34
CA ARG A 16 -15.18 -23.38 13.13
C ARG A 16 -16.09 -22.74 12.06
N PHE A 17 -17.37 -23.07 12.03
CA PHE A 17 -18.33 -22.49 11.06
C PHE A 17 -18.86 -21.12 11.49
N PHE A 18 -18.57 -20.67 12.72
CA PHE A 18 -18.92 -19.30 13.11
C PHE A 18 -18.00 -18.29 12.39
N PRO A 19 -18.57 -17.34 11.63
CA PRO A 19 -17.80 -16.42 10.79
C PRO A 19 -16.83 -15.53 11.59
N VAL A 20 -17.15 -15.27 12.87
CA VAL A 20 -16.29 -14.50 13.79
C VAL A 20 -15.00 -15.24 14.13
N ILE A 21 -15.10 -16.55 14.37
CA ILE A 21 -13.96 -17.39 14.76
C ILE A 21 -13.14 -17.78 13.52
N LYS A 22 -13.81 -18.07 12.40
CA LYS A 22 -13.17 -18.32 11.11
C LYS A 22 -12.36 -17.13 10.59
N LYS A 23 -12.80 -15.90 10.83
CA LYS A 23 -12.08 -14.71 10.35
C LYS A 23 -10.82 -14.38 11.18
N ARG A 24 -10.75 -14.85 12.43
CA ARG A 24 -9.71 -14.42 13.40
C ARG A 24 -8.81 -15.54 13.90
N TYR A 25 -9.28 -16.79 13.94
CA TYR A 25 -8.63 -17.91 14.64
C TYR A 25 -8.63 -19.21 13.83
N ASP A 26 -8.86 -19.18 12.52
CA ASP A 26 -9.06 -20.39 11.68
C ASP A 26 -7.90 -21.39 11.78
N TYR A 27 -6.67 -20.88 11.77
CA TYR A 27 -5.44 -21.68 11.90
C TYR A 27 -5.31 -22.30 13.30
N GLY A 28 -5.60 -21.54 14.36
CA GLY A 28 -5.52 -22.04 15.74
C GLY A 28 -6.57 -23.12 16.03
N VAL A 29 -7.79 -22.95 15.52
CA VAL A 29 -8.86 -23.95 15.64
C VAL A 29 -8.55 -25.21 14.81
N LEU A 30 -7.94 -25.08 13.63
CA LEU A 30 -7.46 -26.22 12.83
C LEU A 30 -6.41 -27.04 13.56
N ILE A 31 -5.40 -26.37 14.13
CA ILE A 31 -4.34 -27.02 14.90
C ILE A 31 -4.94 -27.73 16.12
N PHE A 32 -5.84 -27.08 16.85
CA PHE A 32 -6.54 -27.68 17.99
C PHE A 32 -7.34 -28.94 17.60
N ILE A 33 -8.13 -28.87 16.53
CA ILE A 33 -8.92 -30.02 16.05
C ILE A 33 -8.01 -31.15 15.58
N LEU A 34 -6.93 -30.85 14.86
CA LEU A 34 -5.97 -31.84 14.38
C LEU A 34 -5.26 -32.54 15.55
N THR A 35 -4.79 -31.78 16.53
CA THR A 35 -4.15 -32.33 17.74
C THR A 35 -5.14 -33.15 18.56
N PHE A 36 -6.35 -32.64 18.79
CA PHE A 36 -7.40 -33.36 19.52
C PHE A 36 -7.78 -34.68 18.83
N SER A 37 -7.91 -34.65 17.50
CA SER A 37 -8.22 -35.84 16.69
C SER A 37 -7.07 -36.86 16.72
N LEU A 38 -5.81 -36.41 16.62
CA LEU A 38 -4.64 -37.28 16.65
C LEU A 38 -4.45 -37.95 18.03
N VAL A 39 -4.72 -37.21 19.12
CA VAL A 39 -4.74 -37.74 20.49
C VAL A 39 -5.86 -38.75 20.67
N THR A 40 -7.05 -38.43 20.17
CA THR A 40 -8.23 -39.31 20.26
C THR A 40 -8.04 -40.62 19.50
N VAL A 41 -7.49 -40.57 18.27
CA VAL A 41 -7.24 -41.76 17.43
C VAL A 41 -6.09 -42.60 18.00
N SER A 42 -5.05 -41.97 18.56
CA SER A 42 -3.93 -42.69 19.19
C SER A 42 -4.32 -43.39 20.50
N GLY A 43 -5.37 -42.92 21.18
CA GLY A 43 -5.91 -43.53 22.40
C GLY A 43 -6.74 -44.80 22.19
N TYR A 44 -6.88 -45.29 20.95
CA TYR A 44 -7.67 -46.50 20.63
C TYR A 44 -6.90 -47.82 20.85
N ARG A 45 -5.58 -47.82 21.14
CA ARG A 45 -4.76 -49.06 21.09
C ARG A 45 -3.85 -49.40 22.29
N VAL A 46 -3.82 -48.69 23.42
CA VAL A 46 -2.91 -49.04 24.55
C VAL A 46 -3.54 -48.67 25.90
N GLU A 47 -3.34 -49.45 26.95
CA GLU A 47 -3.83 -49.22 28.33
C GLU A 47 -3.11 -48.05 29.07
N GLU A 48 -1.96 -47.59 28.58
CA GLU A 48 -1.22 -46.41 29.06
C GLU A 48 -1.49 -45.15 28.23
N ILE A 49 -2.78 -44.82 28.08
CA ILE A 49 -3.28 -43.78 27.17
C ILE A 49 -2.74 -42.39 27.54
N PHE A 50 -2.58 -42.11 28.83
CA PHE A 50 -2.25 -40.78 29.34
C PHE A 50 -0.77 -40.41 29.12
N GLU A 51 0.16 -41.33 29.39
CA GLU A 51 1.59 -41.06 29.27
C GLU A 51 2.04 -40.90 27.81
N LEU A 52 1.56 -41.78 26.92
CA LEU A 52 1.92 -41.74 25.51
C LEU A 52 1.32 -40.51 24.80
N ALA A 53 0.09 -40.11 25.16
CA ALA A 53 -0.51 -38.88 24.66
C ALA A 53 0.23 -37.64 25.18
N HIS A 54 0.57 -37.60 26.48
CA HIS A 54 1.33 -36.51 27.07
C HIS A 54 2.69 -36.32 26.40
N GLN A 55 3.42 -37.39 26.13
CA GLN A 55 4.73 -37.34 25.47
C GLN A 55 4.66 -36.78 24.04
N ARG A 56 3.62 -37.15 23.27
CA ARG A 56 3.45 -36.66 21.88
C ARG A 56 3.03 -35.20 21.84
N ILE A 57 2.08 -34.80 22.69
CA ILE A 57 1.64 -33.40 22.78
C ILE A 57 2.78 -32.52 23.29
N SER A 58 3.53 -32.95 24.31
CA SER A 58 4.64 -32.18 24.86
C SER A 58 5.75 -31.99 23.83
N THR A 59 6.10 -33.02 23.05
CA THR A 59 7.10 -32.89 21.98
C THR A 59 6.65 -31.91 20.89
N ILE A 60 5.37 -31.94 20.50
CA ILE A 60 4.80 -30.97 19.54
C ILE A 60 4.82 -29.55 20.13
N LEU A 61 4.41 -29.39 21.39
CA LEU A 61 4.41 -28.09 22.08
C LEU A 61 5.83 -27.55 22.25
N ILE A 62 6.80 -28.40 22.59
CA ILE A 62 8.22 -28.03 22.69
C ILE A 62 8.73 -27.62 21.31
N GLY A 63 8.47 -28.40 20.26
CA GLY A 63 8.87 -28.04 18.89
C GLY A 63 8.26 -26.71 18.42
N ALA A 64 6.96 -26.50 18.68
CA ALA A 64 6.26 -25.26 18.37
C ALA A 64 6.81 -24.07 19.18
N ALA A 65 7.03 -24.26 20.49
CA ALA A 65 7.60 -23.24 21.37
C ALA A 65 9.04 -22.90 20.98
N THR A 66 9.88 -23.89 20.70
CA THR A 66 11.25 -23.70 20.22
C THR A 66 11.26 -22.95 18.89
N CYS A 67 10.39 -23.30 17.94
CA CYS A 67 10.25 -22.56 16.68
C CYS A 67 9.81 -21.11 16.92
N MET A 68 8.80 -20.87 17.78
CA MET A 68 8.33 -19.54 18.14
C MET A 68 9.43 -18.70 18.81
N ILE A 69 10.16 -19.28 19.76
CA ILE A 69 11.32 -18.68 20.44
C ILE A 69 12.37 -18.30 19.39
N ILE A 70 12.78 -19.23 18.53
CA ILE A 70 13.76 -18.97 17.47
C ILE A 70 13.31 -17.82 16.56
N SER A 71 12.04 -17.80 16.13
CA SER A 71 11.50 -16.73 15.28
C SER A 71 11.46 -15.36 15.97
N VAL A 72 11.22 -15.31 17.28
CA VAL A 72 11.20 -14.06 18.06
C VAL A 72 12.62 -13.56 18.37
N PHE A 73 13.56 -14.45 18.71
CA PHE A 73 14.89 -14.07 19.21
C PHE A 73 15.99 -13.96 18.14
N ILE A 74 15.94 -14.72 17.03
CA ILE A 74 17.02 -14.67 16.02
C ILE A 74 16.80 -13.56 15.00
N ARG A 75 15.57 -13.42 14.48
CA ARG A 75 15.20 -12.35 13.52
C ARG A 75 13.72 -12.05 13.64
N PRO A 76 13.31 -11.19 14.59
CA PRO A 76 11.91 -10.83 14.71
C PRO A 76 11.45 -10.14 13.42
N VAL A 77 10.31 -10.60 12.90
CA VAL A 77 9.60 -9.95 11.78
C VAL A 77 8.54 -9.06 12.42
N TRP A 78 8.66 -7.74 12.24
CA TRP A 78 7.78 -6.74 12.84
C TRP A 78 6.79 -6.22 11.81
N ALA A 79 5.54 -6.67 11.92
CA ALA A 79 4.44 -6.22 11.10
C ALA A 79 4.13 -4.72 11.31
N GLY A 80 4.42 -4.17 12.49
CA GLY A 80 4.29 -2.74 12.77
C GLY A 80 5.20 -1.86 11.92
N GLU A 81 6.47 -2.26 11.78
CA GLU A 81 7.45 -1.57 10.92
C GLU A 81 7.10 -1.74 9.43
N ASP A 82 6.67 -2.93 9.03
CA ASP A 82 6.20 -3.19 7.66
C ASP A 82 4.96 -2.34 7.33
N LEU A 83 4.01 -2.20 8.25
CA LEU A 83 2.84 -1.34 8.07
C LEU A 83 3.24 0.13 7.92
N HIS A 84 4.16 0.60 8.75
CA HIS A 84 4.64 1.97 8.70
C HIS A 84 5.32 2.28 7.37
N ASN A 85 6.24 1.42 6.94
CA ASN A 85 6.93 1.56 5.66
C ASN A 85 5.98 1.43 4.46
N LEU A 86 4.99 0.54 4.53
CA LEU A 86 3.96 0.42 3.49
C LEU A 86 3.15 1.70 3.35
N ILE A 87 2.71 2.31 4.45
CA ILE A 87 1.94 3.56 4.43
C ILE A 87 2.78 4.71 3.86
N ILE A 88 4.03 4.85 4.28
CA ILE A 88 4.95 5.87 3.74
C ILE A 88 5.14 5.67 2.24
N SER A 89 5.48 4.44 1.82
CA SER A 89 5.68 4.11 0.40
C SER A 89 4.44 4.39 -0.43
N ASN A 90 3.25 4.10 0.09
CA ASN A 90 1.99 4.40 -0.59
C ASN A 90 1.81 5.91 -0.80
N ILE A 91 2.07 6.74 0.22
CA ILE A 91 1.99 8.21 0.12
C ILE A 91 3.03 8.73 -0.88
N GLU A 92 4.28 8.24 -0.81
CA GLU A 92 5.36 8.62 -1.74
C GLU A 92 5.01 8.30 -3.20
N LYS A 93 4.36 7.16 -3.48
CA LYS A 93 3.90 6.81 -4.83
C LYS A 93 2.88 7.82 -5.37
N LEU A 94 1.98 8.32 -4.52
CA LEU A 94 1.01 9.36 -4.92
C LEU A 94 1.70 10.70 -5.17
N ALA A 95 2.60 11.10 -4.28
CA ALA A 95 3.39 12.32 -4.42
C ALA A 95 4.19 12.29 -5.74
N THR A 96 4.86 11.18 -6.03
CA THR A 96 5.69 11.07 -7.22
C THR A 96 4.87 11.07 -8.51
N PHE A 97 3.65 10.51 -8.50
CA PHE A 97 2.73 10.64 -9.64
C PHE A 97 2.31 12.09 -9.91
N LEU A 98 1.97 12.85 -8.87
CA LEU A 98 1.56 14.24 -9.01
C LEU A 98 2.71 15.14 -9.47
N LEU A 99 3.92 14.88 -8.97
CA LEU A 99 5.16 15.57 -9.33
C LEU A 99 5.75 15.10 -10.66
N GLN A 100 5.19 14.07 -11.31
CA GLN A 100 5.70 13.58 -12.59
C GLN A 100 5.59 14.66 -13.67
N GLY A 101 6.73 15.05 -14.25
CA GLY A 101 6.83 16.11 -15.25
C GLY A 101 7.34 17.45 -14.70
N PHE A 102 7.48 17.58 -13.38
CA PHE A 102 8.13 18.72 -12.74
C PHE A 102 9.59 18.35 -12.47
N GLY A 103 10.47 18.71 -13.41
CA GLY A 103 11.90 18.39 -13.32
C GLY A 103 12.61 19.24 -12.28
N GLY A 104 13.08 18.59 -11.21
CA GLY A 104 14.02 19.14 -10.24
C GLY A 104 14.95 18.02 -9.76
N GLU A 105 16.23 18.34 -9.55
CA GLU A 105 17.39 17.44 -9.38
C GLU A 105 17.31 16.42 -8.21
N ASN A 106 16.22 16.42 -7.45
CA ASN A 106 16.02 15.57 -6.26
C ASN A 106 14.97 14.45 -6.43
N VAL A 107 14.57 14.13 -7.68
CA VAL A 107 13.66 12.99 -7.98
C VAL A 107 14.43 11.94 -8.80
N GLN A 108 15.40 11.27 -8.17
CA GLN A 108 16.27 10.26 -8.82
C GLN A 108 15.63 8.87 -9.03
N VAL A 109 14.31 8.74 -8.90
CA VAL A 109 13.63 7.49 -9.29
C VAL A 109 12.55 7.87 -10.28
N LEU A 110 12.77 7.54 -11.56
CA LEU A 110 11.72 7.54 -12.56
C LEU A 110 10.79 6.36 -12.20
N PRO A 111 9.62 6.58 -11.58
CA PRO A 111 8.71 5.49 -11.27
C PRO A 111 8.08 5.05 -12.58
N LYS A 112 7.65 3.79 -12.66
CA LYS A 112 6.77 3.40 -13.75
C LYS A 112 5.50 4.24 -13.57
N SER A 113 5.00 4.83 -14.66
CA SER A 113 3.91 5.83 -14.66
C SER A 113 2.59 5.39 -13.98
N ASN A 114 2.51 4.14 -13.52
CA ASN A 114 1.34 3.51 -12.91
C ASN A 114 1.62 2.95 -11.49
N ASP A 115 2.71 3.34 -10.83
CA ASP A 115 3.08 2.79 -9.50
C ASP A 115 2.02 3.09 -8.42
N TYR A 116 1.24 4.18 -8.57
CA TYR A 116 0.10 4.48 -7.70
C TYR A 116 -0.99 3.40 -7.71
N LYS A 117 -1.11 2.60 -8.79
CA LYS A 117 -2.11 1.52 -8.88
C LYS A 117 -1.90 0.45 -7.81
N SER A 118 -0.64 0.23 -7.41
CA SER A 118 -0.33 -0.72 -6.34
C SER A 118 -0.98 -0.33 -5.00
N VAL A 119 -1.25 0.96 -4.79
CA VAL A 119 -1.89 1.50 -3.58
C VAL A 119 -3.37 1.09 -3.48
N LEU A 120 -4.07 0.96 -4.61
CA LEU A 120 -5.52 0.65 -4.62
C LEU A 120 -5.82 -0.69 -3.93
N GLY A 121 -4.91 -1.65 -4.03
CA GLY A 121 -5.06 -3.01 -3.50
C GLY A 121 -4.52 -3.23 -2.08
N THR A 122 -3.99 -2.22 -1.39
CA THR A 122 -3.26 -2.43 -0.12
C THR A 122 -4.14 -2.67 1.10
N LYS A 123 -5.46 -2.49 1.00
CA LYS A 123 -6.39 -2.59 2.14
C LYS A 123 -6.24 -3.88 2.95
N ALA A 124 -6.23 -5.04 2.28
CA ALA A 124 -6.15 -6.33 2.97
C ALA A 124 -4.81 -6.50 3.68
N THR A 125 -3.72 -6.06 3.05
CA THR A 125 -2.37 -6.07 3.62
C THR A 125 -2.26 -5.13 4.81
N GLU A 126 -2.79 -3.90 4.71
CA GLU A 126 -2.84 -2.91 5.78
C GLU A 126 -3.59 -3.45 7.01
N GLU A 127 -4.79 -4.01 6.80
CA GLU A 127 -5.60 -4.60 7.88
C GLU A 127 -4.89 -5.80 8.51
N SER A 128 -4.28 -6.67 7.70
CA SER A 128 -3.52 -7.82 8.18
C SER A 128 -2.33 -7.40 9.05
N LEU A 129 -1.48 -6.49 8.56
CA LEU A 129 -0.32 -5.99 9.29
C LEU A 129 -0.74 -5.25 10.58
N ALA A 130 -1.79 -4.43 10.55
CA ALA A 130 -2.28 -3.76 11.75
C ALA A 130 -2.80 -4.75 12.82
N ASN A 131 -3.41 -5.86 12.39
CA ASN A 131 -3.85 -6.90 13.31
C ASN A 131 -2.66 -7.64 13.95
N PHE A 132 -1.59 -7.89 13.20
CA PHE A 132 -0.37 -8.50 13.75
C PHE A 132 0.36 -7.52 14.69
N ALA A 133 0.51 -6.27 14.27
CA ALA A 133 1.18 -5.22 15.04
C ALA A 133 0.51 -4.94 16.39
N TRP A 134 -0.80 -5.21 16.52
CA TRP A 134 -1.53 -5.12 17.79
C TRP A 134 -0.97 -6.05 18.89
N TRP A 135 -0.42 -7.20 18.50
CA TRP A 135 0.12 -8.20 19.43
C TRP A 135 1.61 -8.03 19.70
N GLU A 136 2.26 -7.08 19.05
CA GLU A 136 3.71 -6.91 19.17
C GLU A 136 4.06 -6.27 20.52
N PRO A 137 5.07 -6.80 21.22
CA PRO A 137 5.70 -6.03 22.29
C PRO A 137 6.26 -4.72 21.74
N GLY A 138 6.46 -3.73 22.60
CA GLY A 138 7.12 -2.49 22.21
C GLY A 138 8.53 -2.79 21.68
N HIS A 139 8.87 -2.24 20.52
CA HIS A 139 10.12 -2.50 19.81
C HIS A 139 10.54 -1.28 18.98
N GLY A 140 11.84 -1.09 18.78
CA GLY A 140 12.38 0.03 18.00
C GLY A 140 11.81 1.37 18.50
N CYS A 141 11.18 2.13 17.59
CA CYS A 141 10.49 3.38 17.93
C CYS A 141 8.96 3.24 18.04
N PHE A 142 8.45 2.02 18.17
CA PHE A 142 7.04 1.73 18.45
C PHE A 142 6.88 1.30 19.91
N GLY A 143 6.21 2.15 20.69
CA GLY A 143 5.93 1.86 22.09
C GLY A 143 4.85 0.78 22.27
N PHE A 144 4.70 0.32 23.51
CA PHE A 144 3.54 -0.50 23.87
C PHE A 144 2.23 0.26 23.62
N CYS A 145 1.20 -0.44 23.14
CA CYS A 145 -0.09 0.17 22.74
C CYS A 145 0.03 1.28 21.68
N HIS A 146 0.88 1.10 20.68
CA HIS A 146 1.01 2.03 19.55
C HIS A 146 -0.33 2.21 18.81
N PRO A 147 -0.68 3.42 18.31
CA PRO A 147 -1.99 3.73 17.71
C PRO A 147 -2.17 3.17 16.28
N TRP A 148 -2.10 1.85 16.10
CA TRP A 148 -2.22 1.18 14.79
C TRP A 148 -3.52 1.48 14.03
N LYS A 149 -4.61 1.77 14.73
CA LYS A 149 -5.88 2.20 14.11
C LYS A 149 -5.73 3.47 13.26
N GLN A 150 -4.79 4.35 13.63
CA GLN A 150 -4.55 5.58 12.90
C GLN A 150 -3.86 5.32 11.56
N TYR A 151 -3.01 4.29 11.48
CA TYR A 151 -2.41 3.86 10.20
C TYR A 151 -3.47 3.37 9.22
N LEU A 152 -4.50 2.66 9.70
CA LEU A 152 -5.62 2.24 8.85
C LEU A 152 -6.44 3.43 8.34
N LYS A 153 -6.61 4.47 9.17
CA LYS A 153 -7.28 5.71 8.76
C LYS A 153 -6.48 6.43 7.68
N ILE A 154 -5.17 6.57 7.88
CA ILE A 154 -4.24 7.15 6.90
C ILE A 154 -4.28 6.34 5.60
N GLY A 155 -4.14 5.01 5.66
CA GLY A 155 -4.22 4.14 4.49
C GLY A 155 -5.54 4.23 3.73
N ALA A 156 -6.68 4.37 4.43
CA ALA A 156 -7.98 4.60 3.79
C ALA A 156 -8.02 5.90 2.99
N ILE A 157 -7.55 7.01 3.56
CA ILE A 157 -7.49 8.31 2.87
C ILE A 157 -6.49 8.25 1.71
N THR A 158 -5.33 7.61 1.89
CA THR A 158 -4.34 7.42 0.83
C THR A 158 -4.93 6.63 -0.35
N ARG A 159 -5.72 5.58 -0.09
CA ARG A 159 -6.42 4.84 -1.16
C ARG A 159 -7.52 5.66 -1.84
N GLU A 160 -8.21 6.53 -1.10
CA GLU A 160 -9.15 7.51 -1.67
C GLU A 160 -8.44 8.46 -2.64
N CYS A 161 -7.28 9.01 -2.24
CA CYS A 161 -6.42 9.80 -3.13
C CYS A 161 -5.95 9.01 -4.36
N ALA A 162 -5.55 7.75 -4.19
CA ALA A 162 -5.13 6.89 -5.29
C ALA A 162 -6.26 6.68 -6.32
N SER A 163 -7.51 6.53 -5.85
CA SER A 163 -8.68 6.42 -6.73
C SER A 163 -8.91 7.72 -7.52
N GLN A 164 -8.77 8.88 -6.88
CA GLN A 164 -8.89 10.18 -7.57
C GLN A 164 -7.74 10.40 -8.58
N ILE A 165 -6.54 9.93 -8.24
CA ILE A 165 -5.40 9.94 -9.14
C ILE A 165 -5.62 9.07 -10.39
N GLU A 166 -6.26 7.91 -10.27
CA GLU A 166 -6.66 7.10 -11.44
C GLU A 166 -7.63 7.87 -12.34
N VAL A 167 -8.62 8.57 -11.77
CA VAL A 167 -9.53 9.43 -12.55
C VAL A 167 -8.76 10.54 -13.27
N LEU A 168 -7.84 11.21 -12.57
CA LEU A 168 -6.99 12.26 -13.15
C LEU A 168 -6.09 11.72 -14.27
N HIS A 169 -5.58 10.50 -14.11
CA HIS A 169 -4.81 9.79 -15.14
C HIS A 169 -5.66 9.54 -16.38
N CYS A 170 -6.85 8.97 -16.24
CA CYS A 170 -7.78 8.73 -17.36
C CYS A 170 -8.14 10.03 -18.11
N LEU A 171 -8.37 11.13 -17.38
CA LEU A 171 -8.64 12.44 -17.98
C LEU A 171 -7.45 12.95 -18.82
N LYS A 172 -6.21 12.69 -18.41
CA LYS A 172 -5.00 13.08 -19.14
C LYS A 172 -4.79 12.26 -20.42
N TYR A 173 -5.04 10.95 -20.40
CA TYR A 173 -4.86 10.07 -21.57
C TYR A 173 -5.95 10.26 -22.64
N SER A 174 -7.07 10.88 -22.30
CA SER A 174 -8.18 11.11 -23.23
C SER A 174 -7.96 12.31 -24.19
N HIS A 175 -6.81 12.97 -24.13
CA HIS A 175 -6.55 14.21 -24.86
C HIS A 175 -5.34 14.11 -25.82
N PRO A 176 -5.55 14.08 -27.15
CA PRO A 176 -4.48 14.35 -28.12
C PRO A 176 -4.11 15.84 -28.13
N LYS A 177 -2.83 16.18 -28.30
CA LYS A 177 -2.33 17.58 -28.27
C LYS A 177 -2.98 18.42 -29.39
N THR A 178 -4.00 19.20 -29.07
CA THR A 178 -4.63 20.16 -29.99
C THR A 178 -4.40 21.60 -29.50
N GLN A 179 -4.47 22.55 -30.43
CA GLN A 179 -4.19 23.98 -30.26
C GLN A 179 -5.00 24.61 -29.11
N GLN A 180 -4.33 24.85 -27.98
CA GLN A 180 -4.96 25.37 -26.76
C GLN A 180 -5.49 26.79 -26.94
N THR A 181 -6.72 27.03 -26.49
CA THR A 181 -7.26 28.39 -26.33
C THR A 181 -6.60 29.12 -25.15
N GLY A 182 -6.65 30.46 -25.14
CA GLY A 182 -6.07 31.26 -24.03
C GLY A 182 -6.64 30.88 -22.64
N LEU A 183 -7.94 30.56 -22.57
CA LEU A 183 -8.61 30.08 -21.36
C LEU A 183 -8.08 28.70 -20.92
N GLN A 184 -8.01 27.75 -21.84
CA GLN A 184 -7.53 26.40 -21.54
C GLN A 184 -6.08 26.41 -21.04
N LYS A 185 -5.25 27.31 -21.56
CA LYS A 185 -3.88 27.51 -21.08
C LYS A 185 -3.87 28.01 -19.63
N MET A 186 -4.67 29.02 -19.29
CA MET A 186 -4.79 29.51 -17.92
C MET A 186 -5.25 28.41 -16.95
N ILE A 187 -6.30 27.67 -17.29
CA ILE A 187 -6.82 26.59 -16.44
C ILE A 187 -5.76 25.50 -16.28
N THR A 188 -5.09 25.11 -17.36
CA THR A 188 -4.05 24.08 -17.33
C THR A 188 -2.88 24.50 -16.42
N THR A 189 -2.43 25.76 -16.51
CA THR A 189 -1.38 26.30 -15.62
C THR A 189 -1.82 26.29 -14.16
N SER A 190 -3.06 26.66 -13.84
CA SER A 190 -3.58 26.54 -12.47
C SER A 190 -3.64 25.08 -11.99
N CYS A 191 -4.09 24.15 -12.82
CA CYS A 191 -4.10 22.72 -12.52
C CYS A 191 -2.69 22.15 -12.31
N GLU A 192 -1.70 22.57 -13.11
CA GLU A 192 -0.29 22.19 -12.94
C GLU A 192 0.27 22.69 -11.60
N ARG A 193 -0.04 23.94 -11.23
CA ARG A 193 0.34 24.49 -9.92
C ARG A 193 -0.33 23.73 -8.77
N MET A 194 -1.63 23.46 -8.85
CA MET A 194 -2.35 22.63 -7.87
C MET A 194 -1.70 21.26 -7.71
N ARG A 195 -1.39 20.58 -8.83
CA ARG A 195 -0.72 19.27 -8.83
C ARG A 195 0.64 19.33 -8.14
N PHE A 196 1.47 20.31 -8.50
CA PHE A 196 2.81 20.46 -7.95
C PHE A 196 2.78 20.67 -6.44
N GLU A 197 2.01 21.66 -5.98
CA GLU A 197 1.90 22.01 -4.55
C GLU A 197 1.30 20.85 -3.73
N THR A 198 0.28 20.18 -4.26
CA THR A 198 -0.31 18.99 -3.62
C THR A 198 0.68 17.83 -3.54
N GLY A 199 1.46 17.62 -4.60
CA GLY A 199 2.51 16.60 -4.63
C GLY A 199 3.62 16.87 -3.62
N MET A 200 4.02 18.13 -3.45
CA MET A 200 4.97 18.55 -2.42
C MET A 200 4.41 18.38 -1.01
N ALA A 201 3.13 18.73 -0.78
CA ALA A 201 2.46 18.51 0.51
C ALA A 201 2.42 17.01 0.89
N LEU A 202 2.10 16.12 -0.04
CA LEU A 202 2.16 14.67 0.19
C LEU A 202 3.58 14.17 0.49
N LYS A 203 4.58 14.72 -0.21
CA LYS A 203 5.99 14.41 0.05
C LYS A 203 6.39 14.82 1.47
N GLU A 204 5.95 15.98 1.93
CA GLU A 204 6.22 16.45 3.29
C GLU A 204 5.54 15.57 4.35
N ILE A 205 4.29 15.11 4.13
CA ILE A 205 3.63 14.13 5.00
C ILE A 205 4.45 12.83 5.06
N ALA A 206 4.89 12.31 3.91
CA ALA A 206 5.70 11.09 3.87
C ALA A 206 7.03 11.24 4.62
N SER A 207 7.74 12.35 4.40
CA SER A 207 8.99 12.66 5.11
C SER A 207 8.78 12.78 6.62
N SER A 208 7.74 13.52 7.05
CA SER A 208 7.40 13.68 8.46
C SER A 208 7.08 12.33 9.13
N LEU A 209 6.33 11.46 8.46
CA LEU A 209 6.06 10.11 8.96
C LEU A 209 7.33 9.27 9.04
N LYS A 210 8.17 9.30 8.01
CA LYS A 210 9.43 8.55 7.92
C LYS A 210 10.43 8.96 9.01
N GLU A 211 10.58 10.26 9.22
CA GLU A 211 11.45 10.84 10.24
C GLU A 211 10.80 10.83 11.64
N ARG A 212 9.50 10.49 11.72
CA ARG A 212 8.70 10.43 12.95
C ARG A 212 8.74 11.78 13.70
N ILE A 213 8.63 12.85 12.94
CA ILE A 213 8.55 14.23 13.41
C ILE A 213 7.15 14.78 13.14
N ARG A 214 6.75 15.82 13.88
CA ARG A 214 5.54 16.57 13.56
C ARG A 214 5.69 17.26 12.21
N LEU A 215 4.56 17.48 11.55
CA LEU A 215 4.49 18.13 10.25
C LEU A 215 5.08 19.54 10.33
N SER A 216 5.93 19.90 9.36
CA SER A 216 6.60 21.20 9.33
C SER A 216 5.71 22.31 8.77
N SER A 217 6.15 23.56 8.90
CA SER A 217 5.48 24.71 8.26
C SER A 217 5.55 24.67 6.72
N ALA A 218 6.45 23.87 6.13
CA ALA A 218 6.53 23.70 4.69
C ALA A 218 5.26 23.03 4.14
N PHE A 219 4.69 22.07 4.87
CA PHE A 219 3.42 21.45 4.51
C PHE A 219 2.29 22.49 4.39
N GLU A 220 2.13 23.33 5.42
CA GLU A 220 1.09 24.36 5.47
C GLU A 220 1.24 25.36 4.31
N THR A 221 2.49 25.70 3.96
CA THR A 221 2.80 26.56 2.82
C THR A 221 2.33 25.94 1.51
N HIS A 222 2.62 24.65 1.27
CA HIS A 222 2.20 23.94 0.07
C HIS A 222 0.67 23.79 -0.01
N VAL A 223 0.00 23.49 1.10
CA VAL A 223 -1.47 23.42 1.15
C VAL A 223 -2.09 24.79 0.86
N GLN A 224 -1.60 25.87 1.48
CA GLN A 224 -2.08 27.23 1.23
C GLN A 224 -1.87 27.64 -0.23
N ASN A 225 -0.71 27.32 -0.83
CA ASN A 225 -0.45 27.60 -2.24
C ASN A 225 -1.40 26.83 -3.16
N SER A 226 -1.69 25.56 -2.85
CA SER A 226 -2.63 24.73 -3.62
C SER A 226 -4.06 25.28 -3.57
N ASN A 227 -4.53 25.69 -2.37
CA ASN A 227 -5.83 26.31 -2.16
C ASN A 227 -5.93 27.68 -2.83
N SER A 228 -4.85 28.47 -2.82
CA SER A 228 -4.79 29.75 -3.53
C SER A 228 -4.93 29.56 -5.04
N ALA A 229 -4.21 28.60 -5.62
CA ALA A 229 -4.32 28.26 -7.04
C ALA A 229 -5.73 27.75 -7.42
N MET A 230 -6.37 26.99 -6.53
CA MET A 230 -7.76 26.55 -6.69
C MET A 230 -8.75 27.73 -6.70
N ASN A 231 -8.59 28.68 -5.77
CA ASN A 231 -9.45 29.87 -5.69
C ASN A 231 -9.26 30.81 -6.89
N GLU A 232 -8.02 31.00 -7.34
CA GLU A 232 -7.72 31.72 -8.58
C GLU A 232 -8.44 31.08 -9.77
N LEU A 233 -8.36 29.75 -9.89
CA LEU A 233 -9.04 29.01 -10.95
C LEU A 233 -10.57 29.14 -10.89
N ALA A 234 -11.15 29.01 -9.70
CA ALA A 234 -12.60 29.20 -9.50
C ALA A 234 -13.04 30.60 -9.97
N SER A 235 -12.27 31.64 -9.66
CA SER A 235 -12.57 33.01 -10.09
C SER A 235 -12.49 33.19 -11.62
N VAL A 236 -11.58 32.48 -12.29
CA VAL A 236 -11.45 32.50 -13.76
C VAL A 236 -12.65 31.79 -14.40
N LEU A 237 -13.08 30.66 -13.84
CA LEU A 237 -14.23 29.91 -14.31
C LEU A 237 -15.54 30.68 -14.12
N ASP A 238 -15.71 31.38 -13.00
CA ASP A 238 -16.89 32.22 -12.72
C ASP A 238 -17.02 33.37 -13.75
N LYS A 239 -15.92 34.10 -13.98
CA LYS A 239 -15.84 35.15 -15.02
C LYS A 239 -16.13 34.61 -16.42
N PHE A 240 -15.72 33.38 -16.70
CA PHE A 240 -15.98 32.74 -17.99
C PHE A 240 -17.45 32.32 -18.14
N SER A 241 -18.03 31.72 -17.11
CA SER A 241 -19.44 31.29 -17.10
C SER A 241 -20.38 32.46 -17.40
N LEU A 242 -20.09 33.64 -16.83
CA LEU A 242 -20.84 34.88 -17.09
C LEU A 242 -20.72 35.39 -18.53
N ASN A 243 -19.58 35.17 -19.19
CA ASN A 243 -19.30 35.69 -20.53
C ASN A 243 -19.71 34.73 -21.67
N GLN A 244 -19.96 33.44 -21.40
CA GLN A 244 -20.18 32.42 -22.43
C GLN A 244 -21.65 32.15 -22.81
N ILE A 245 -22.62 32.86 -22.21
CA ILE A 245 -24.06 32.73 -22.53
C ILE A 245 -24.38 33.11 -24.01
N GLY A 246 -23.40 33.61 -24.78
CA GLY A 246 -23.60 34.14 -26.14
C GLY A 246 -22.95 33.44 -27.35
N GLY A 247 -22.19 32.32 -27.25
CA GLY A 247 -21.69 31.73 -28.52
C GLY A 247 -20.75 30.53 -28.53
N ARG A 248 -21.09 29.61 -29.46
CA ARG A 248 -20.28 28.65 -30.24
C ARG A 248 -19.81 27.34 -29.55
N GLY A 249 -20.51 26.25 -29.88
CA GLY A 249 -20.34 24.88 -29.38
C GLY A 249 -19.24 24.03 -30.03
N GLY A 250 -18.03 24.56 -30.22
CA GLY A 250 -16.89 23.79 -30.76
C GLY A 250 -15.89 23.27 -29.72
N THR A 251 -15.90 23.81 -28.50
CA THR A 251 -14.81 23.69 -27.51
C THR A 251 -15.26 23.09 -26.17
N LEU A 252 -16.51 22.63 -26.09
CA LEU A 252 -17.14 22.28 -24.82
C LEU A 252 -16.51 21.03 -24.19
N ALA A 253 -16.22 19.99 -24.98
CA ALA A 253 -15.69 18.72 -24.46
C ALA A 253 -14.30 18.88 -23.83
N GLU A 254 -13.41 19.65 -24.45
CA GLU A 254 -12.05 19.91 -23.94
C GLU A 254 -12.09 20.77 -22.67
N ILE A 255 -12.91 21.83 -22.66
CA ILE A 255 -13.10 22.69 -21.47
C ILE A 255 -13.69 21.85 -20.31
N VAL A 256 -14.66 20.98 -20.60
CA VAL A 256 -15.25 20.07 -19.60
C VAL A 256 -14.22 19.12 -19.01
N GLN A 257 -13.31 18.54 -19.81
CA GLN A 257 -12.26 17.66 -19.29
C GLN A 257 -11.27 18.38 -18.38
N VAL A 258 -10.84 19.60 -18.74
CA VAL A 258 -9.91 20.38 -17.91
C VAL A 258 -10.59 20.83 -16.61
N ILE A 259 -11.86 21.23 -16.66
CA ILE A 259 -12.67 21.52 -15.45
C ILE A 259 -12.83 20.27 -14.59
N ALA A 260 -13.09 19.10 -15.19
CA ALA A 260 -13.16 17.84 -14.47
C ALA A 260 -11.82 17.51 -13.78
N ALA A 261 -10.69 17.72 -14.47
CA ALA A 261 -9.36 17.53 -13.89
C ALA A 261 -9.11 18.47 -12.71
N ALA A 262 -9.52 19.74 -12.81
CA ALA A 262 -9.45 20.70 -11.71
C ALA A 262 -10.30 20.27 -10.51
N SER A 263 -11.52 19.77 -10.76
CA SER A 263 -12.44 19.31 -9.71
C SER A 263 -11.89 18.08 -8.98
N VAL A 264 -11.30 17.14 -9.72
CA VAL A 264 -10.62 15.97 -9.13
C VAL A 264 -9.42 16.41 -8.30
N LEU A 265 -8.64 17.40 -8.77
CA LEU A 265 -7.52 17.95 -8.00
C LEU A 265 -7.97 18.65 -6.71
N ALA A 266 -9.09 19.36 -6.73
CA ALA A 266 -9.69 19.93 -5.53
C ALA A 266 -10.05 18.86 -4.49
N GLU A 267 -10.63 17.73 -4.91
CA GLU A 267 -10.93 16.63 -3.99
C GLU A 267 -9.64 15.97 -3.46
N ILE A 268 -8.57 15.88 -4.27
CA ILE A 268 -7.26 15.42 -3.79
C ILE A 268 -6.71 16.37 -2.72
N ILE A 269 -6.74 17.69 -2.92
CA ILE A 269 -6.28 18.68 -1.93
C ILE A 269 -6.98 18.47 -0.58
N LYS A 270 -8.31 18.39 -0.60
CA LYS A 270 -9.13 18.13 0.59
C LYS A 270 -8.76 16.80 1.27
N ASN A 271 -8.45 15.76 0.49
CA ASN A 271 -8.00 14.49 1.06
C ASN A 271 -6.59 14.59 1.65
N VAL A 272 -5.70 15.41 1.09
CA VAL A 272 -4.38 15.71 1.69
C VAL A 272 -4.51 16.45 3.02
N GLU A 273 -5.46 17.37 3.14
CA GLU A 273 -5.78 18.03 4.42
C GLU A 273 -6.31 17.02 5.46
N ARG A 274 -7.26 16.16 5.07
CA ARG A 274 -7.75 15.06 5.96
C ARG A 274 -6.63 14.08 6.34
N LEU A 275 -5.70 13.84 5.42
CA LEU A 275 -4.54 12.99 5.63
C LEU A 275 -3.59 13.62 6.65
N SER A 276 -3.33 14.93 6.55
CA SER A 276 -2.46 15.65 7.49
C SER A 276 -3.03 15.73 8.89
N GLU A 277 -4.35 15.95 9.04
CA GLU A 277 -5.04 15.84 10.32
C GLU A 277 -4.83 14.45 10.95
N SER A 278 -4.95 13.41 10.12
CA SER A 278 -4.78 12.04 10.57
C SER A 278 -3.31 11.72 10.91
N ALA A 279 -2.35 12.27 10.18
CA ALA A 279 -0.92 12.18 10.47
C ALA A 279 -0.54 12.95 11.74
N ASN A 280 -1.11 14.12 11.98
CA ASN A 280 -0.89 14.91 13.19
C ASN A 280 -1.47 14.23 14.44
N GLU A 281 -2.65 13.62 14.32
CA GLU A 281 -3.23 12.83 15.41
C GLU A 281 -2.39 11.56 15.69
N LEU A 282 -1.83 10.93 14.66
CA LEU A 282 -0.84 9.85 14.83
C LEU A 282 0.39 10.37 15.58
N ALA A 283 0.99 11.46 15.11
CA ALA A 283 2.17 12.07 15.70
C ALA A 283 1.97 12.44 17.17
N LYS A 284 0.78 12.96 17.51
CA LYS A 284 0.41 13.28 18.89
C LYS A 284 0.32 12.03 19.77
N ARG A 285 -0.36 10.98 19.32
CA ARG A 285 -0.54 9.73 20.07
C ARG A 285 0.75 8.93 20.20
N ALA A 286 1.56 8.91 19.14
CA ALA A 286 2.85 8.23 19.08
C ALA A 286 4.01 9.06 19.64
N ARG A 287 3.76 10.28 20.13
CA ARG A 287 4.75 11.20 20.71
C ARG A 287 5.93 11.50 19.79
N PHE A 288 5.64 11.80 18.52
CA PHE A 288 6.63 12.23 17.54
C PHE A 288 7.34 13.50 18.00
N LYS A 289 8.61 13.62 17.65
CA LYS A 289 9.46 14.75 18.03
C LYS A 289 9.02 16.04 17.33
N ALA A 290 9.35 17.19 17.92
CA ALA A 290 9.20 18.47 17.24
C ALA A 290 10.27 18.63 16.15
N PRO A 291 10.02 19.40 15.08
CA PRO A 291 10.96 19.54 13.96
C PRO A 291 12.35 20.12 14.33
N ALA A 292 12.48 20.76 15.49
CA ALA A 292 13.70 21.46 15.92
C ALA A 292 14.58 20.67 16.92
N ASP A 293 14.24 19.42 17.24
CA ASP A 293 14.95 18.64 18.27
C ASP A 293 16.12 17.80 17.70
N HIS A 294 16.45 17.99 16.42
CA HIS A 294 17.50 17.25 15.73
C HIS A 294 18.92 17.78 16.00
N ASP A 295 19.06 18.98 16.58
CA ASP A 295 20.36 19.64 16.79
C ASP A 295 20.99 19.41 18.18
N LYS A 296 20.36 18.64 19.08
CA LYS A 296 20.83 18.56 20.48
C LYS A 296 21.31 17.19 20.98
N HIS A 297 21.39 16.16 20.14
CA HIS A 297 21.83 14.84 20.63
C HIS A 297 22.90 14.08 19.83
N ASP A 298 23.45 14.64 18.76
CA ASP A 298 24.56 14.00 18.01
C ASP A 298 25.95 14.41 18.52
N HIS A 299 26.18 14.23 19.82
CA HIS A 299 27.54 14.05 20.35
C HIS A 299 27.49 13.06 21.52
N GLN A 300 27.45 11.77 21.23
CA GLN A 300 28.26 10.77 21.95
C GLN A 300 28.20 9.39 21.26
N HIS A 301 29.38 8.99 20.77
CA HIS A 301 29.85 7.65 20.42
C HIS A 301 28.91 6.66 19.72
N GLN A 302 29.22 6.35 18.45
CA GLN A 302 29.33 4.95 18.02
C GLN A 302 30.36 4.81 16.88
N GLN A 303 31.37 4.00 17.13
CA GLN A 303 32.42 3.55 16.21
C GLN A 303 31.81 2.73 15.05
N PRO A 304 32.36 2.76 13.82
CA PRO A 304 31.74 2.08 12.68
C PRO A 304 31.96 0.56 12.75
N PRO A 305 30.93 -0.29 12.59
CA PRO A 305 31.16 -1.71 12.42
C PRO A 305 31.51 -2.02 10.96
N GLU A 306 32.52 -2.86 10.88
CA GLU A 306 33.14 -3.52 9.75
C GLU A 306 32.14 -4.12 8.74
N LYS A 307 32.44 -3.93 7.45
CA LYS A 307 31.66 -4.46 6.32
C LYS A 307 31.83 -5.98 6.25
N SER A 308 30.74 -6.72 6.47
CA SER A 308 30.59 -8.08 5.93
C SER A 308 29.39 -8.11 4.99
N HIS A 309 29.69 -8.29 3.70
CA HIS A 309 28.69 -8.48 2.66
C HIS A 309 28.07 -9.87 2.81
N ILE A 310 26.79 -9.94 3.21
CA ILE A 310 25.97 -11.14 3.01
C ILE A 310 24.74 -10.70 2.23
N ILE A 311 24.77 -10.94 0.92
CA ILE A 311 23.62 -10.80 0.02
C ILE A 311 22.70 -12.01 0.30
N LEU A 312 21.58 -11.79 0.98
CA LEU A 312 20.48 -12.76 1.02
C LEU A 312 19.36 -12.27 0.10
N HIS A 313 19.17 -13.00 -1.00
CA HIS A 313 18.03 -12.87 -1.89
C HIS A 313 16.73 -13.01 -1.09
N LEU A 314 15.95 -11.93 -1.00
CA LEU A 314 14.62 -11.94 -0.43
C LEU A 314 13.67 -12.61 -1.44
N GLY A 315 13.46 -13.92 -1.27
CA GLY A 315 12.46 -14.67 -2.02
C GLY A 315 11.05 -14.31 -1.53
N SER A 316 10.31 -13.53 -2.33
CA SER A 316 8.88 -13.32 -2.12
C SER A 316 8.13 -14.55 -2.65
N VAL A 317 7.48 -15.30 -1.75
CA VAL A 317 6.58 -16.40 -2.14
C VAL A 317 5.27 -15.80 -2.65
N LYS A 318 5.04 -15.88 -3.95
CA LYS A 318 3.69 -15.69 -4.53
C LYS A 318 2.84 -16.93 -4.21
N PRO A 319 1.58 -16.78 -3.79
CA PRO A 319 0.67 -17.91 -3.74
C PRO A 319 0.40 -18.41 -5.18
N VAL A 320 0.58 -19.71 -5.39
CA VAL A 320 0.27 -20.43 -6.63
C VAL A 320 -1.26 -20.46 -6.80
N SER A 321 -1.71 -20.00 -7.97
CA SER A 321 -3.04 -20.32 -8.51
C SER A 321 -2.92 -21.66 -9.22
N ASP A 322 -3.79 -22.59 -8.87
CA ASP A 322 -3.96 -23.83 -9.61
C ASP A 322 -4.45 -23.50 -11.01
N ASP A 323 -3.60 -23.71 -12.02
CA ASP A 323 -4.08 -24.10 -13.34
C ASP A 323 -3.07 -25.05 -13.98
N VAL A 324 -3.61 -26.11 -14.53
CA VAL A 324 -2.90 -27.26 -15.08
C VAL A 324 -2.34 -26.87 -16.43
N ASP A 325 -1.02 -26.92 -16.62
CA ASP A 325 -0.46 -27.23 -17.94
C ASP A 325 0.99 -27.72 -17.89
N HIS A 326 1.27 -28.71 -18.73
CA HIS A 326 2.45 -29.54 -18.75
C HIS A 326 3.74 -28.77 -19.08
N VAL A 327 4.75 -28.90 -18.21
CA VAL A 327 6.10 -28.34 -18.43
C VAL A 327 6.94 -29.32 -19.25
N ILE A 328 7.26 -28.96 -20.50
CA ILE A 328 8.38 -29.54 -21.26
C ILE A 328 9.63 -28.73 -20.89
N ILE A 329 10.65 -29.39 -20.32
CA ILE A 329 11.95 -28.79 -19.99
C ILE A 329 12.93 -29.07 -21.14
N PRO A 330 13.40 -28.08 -21.90
CA PRO A 330 14.56 -28.27 -22.75
C PRO A 330 15.85 -28.04 -21.94
N VAL A 331 16.67 -29.09 -21.84
CA VAL A 331 18.02 -29.05 -21.29
C VAL A 331 18.95 -28.32 -22.28
N ARG A 332 19.58 -27.22 -21.86
CA ARG A 332 20.55 -26.48 -22.69
C ARG A 332 21.98 -26.82 -22.28
N GLY A 333 22.67 -27.57 -23.15
CA GLY A 333 24.10 -27.84 -23.06
C GLY A 333 24.96 -26.61 -23.37
N ILE A 334 26.15 -26.61 -22.78
CA ILE A 334 27.19 -25.57 -22.84
C ILE A 334 27.95 -25.69 -24.17
N VAL A 335 28.04 -24.60 -24.96
CA VAL A 335 29.14 -24.38 -25.93
C VAL A 335 29.44 -22.86 -26.01
N THR A 336 30.72 -22.60 -26.23
CA THR A 336 31.54 -21.38 -26.18
C THR A 336 31.22 -20.26 -27.17
N ARG A 337 31.79 -19.11 -26.82
CA ARG A 337 31.79 -17.74 -27.38
C ARG A 337 32.44 -17.64 -28.78
N GLU A 338 31.87 -16.80 -29.65
CA GLU A 338 32.56 -16.07 -30.75
C GLU A 338 31.74 -14.81 -31.14
N GLU A 339 32.43 -13.81 -31.70
CA GLU A 339 32.11 -12.37 -31.80
C GLU A 339 31.28 -11.90 -33.04
N GLU A 340 30.47 -10.84 -32.83
CA GLU A 340 30.15 -9.66 -33.70
C GLU A 340 29.51 -9.86 -35.13
N PRO A 341 29.06 -8.80 -35.85
CA PRO A 341 27.94 -7.88 -35.53
C PRO A 341 26.97 -7.62 -36.72
N GLY A 342 25.86 -6.91 -36.47
CA GLY A 342 25.26 -6.01 -37.47
C GLY A 342 23.74 -6.07 -37.72
N MET A 343 23.13 -4.88 -37.62
CA MET A 343 22.13 -4.32 -38.56
C MET A 343 20.64 -4.67 -38.42
N GLY A 344 19.84 -3.65 -38.02
CA GLY A 344 18.75 -3.15 -38.85
C GLY A 344 17.31 -3.67 -38.66
N ASN A 345 16.41 -2.71 -38.40
CA ASN A 345 15.02 -2.58 -38.86
C ASN A 345 13.83 -3.04 -37.98
N ARG A 346 13.07 -1.99 -37.60
CA ARG A 346 11.64 -1.69 -37.85
C ARG A 346 10.54 -2.65 -37.37
N GLU A 347 9.67 -2.05 -36.55
CA GLU A 347 8.19 -2.13 -36.48
C GLU A 347 7.49 -3.32 -37.15
N ILE A 348 6.78 -4.12 -36.34
CA ILE A 348 5.47 -4.68 -36.68
C ILE A 348 4.61 -4.78 -35.39
N CYS A 349 3.57 -3.95 -35.29
CA CYS A 349 2.41 -4.17 -34.40
C CYS A 349 1.38 -5.04 -35.13
N PRO A 350 0.78 -6.06 -34.49
CA PRO A 350 -0.45 -6.68 -34.98
C PRO A 350 -1.72 -6.05 -34.34
N PRO A 351 -2.90 -6.23 -34.97
CA PRO A 351 -3.98 -5.25 -34.96
C PRO A 351 -5.07 -5.49 -33.89
N ASN A 352 -5.80 -4.40 -33.62
CA ASN A 352 -7.12 -4.34 -32.98
C ASN A 352 -8.09 -5.43 -33.44
N LYS A 353 -8.86 -5.99 -32.48
CA LYS A 353 -10.34 -5.97 -32.52
C LYS A 353 -10.96 -6.18 -31.12
N PRO A 354 -12.13 -5.57 -30.85
CA PRO A 354 -12.75 -5.48 -29.53
C PRO A 354 -13.83 -6.55 -29.32
N VAL A 355 -14.08 -6.94 -28.07
CA VAL A 355 -15.35 -7.56 -27.66
C VAL A 355 -15.77 -6.97 -26.30
N PHE A 356 -16.68 -6.01 -26.34
CA PHE A 356 -17.53 -5.66 -25.21
C PHE A 356 -18.84 -6.45 -25.35
N SER A 357 -19.31 -7.07 -24.26
CA SER A 357 -20.71 -7.45 -24.08
C SER A 357 -21.16 -6.94 -22.73
N LEU A 358 -22.03 -5.93 -22.76
CA LEU A 358 -22.80 -5.40 -21.64
C LEU A 358 -24.12 -6.16 -21.60
N SER A 359 -24.47 -6.75 -20.45
CA SER A 359 -25.85 -7.11 -20.13
C SER A 359 -26.30 -6.26 -18.96
N LEU A 360 -27.19 -5.31 -19.26
CA LEU A 360 -28.11 -4.72 -18.29
C LEU A 360 -29.21 -5.74 -17.98
N THR A 361 -29.58 -5.86 -16.72
CA THR A 361 -30.89 -6.40 -16.35
C THR A 361 -31.50 -5.40 -15.37
N VAL A 362 -32.56 -4.75 -15.85
CA VAL A 362 -33.53 -4.02 -15.04
C VAL A 362 -34.82 -4.82 -15.16
N GLY A 363 -35.37 -5.20 -14.02
CA GLY A 363 -36.62 -5.93 -13.83
C GLY A 363 -36.86 -6.08 -12.35
#